data_AF-A0A0A1HXX9-F1
#
_entry.id   AF-A0A0A1HXX9-F1
#
_cell.length_a   1.000
_cell.length_b   1.000
_cell.length_c   1.000
_cell.angle_alpha   90.00
_cell.angle_beta   90.00
_cell.angle_gamma   90.00
#
_symmetry.space_group_name_H-M   'P 1'
#
loop_
_entity.id
_entity.type
_entity.pdbx_description
1 polymer ?
#
loop_
_entity_poly.entity_id
_entity_poly.type
_entity_poly.pdbx_seq_one_letter_code
_entity_poly.pdbx_strand_id
1 'polypeptide(L)'
;MFDALLRLYLGPIIERLAGMETELEDLYRRADNLCRIGICQEVDAATNTCKVAHGELLTPAIRFFNPSAGAQSESRIPSVGEQCLLLNHGGGDGGGQSVALFGLNGGQFPPVSTQATLTRRLYPDGSENGYDHASHVLHWENGPAAFTGSRESLELTIGPSRLAMTPEAIDLQLGAVGIRLDASGVHLSGPLVDHQGRVISTA
;
A
#
# COMPACT_ATOMS: atom_id res chain seq x y z
N MET A 1 -8.53 47.14 56.04
CA MET A 1 -7.11 46.76 56.25
C MET A 1 -6.87 45.29 55.86
N PHE A 2 -7.73 44.36 56.30
CA PHE A 2 -7.65 42.94 55.94
C PHE A 2 -7.75 42.66 54.43
N ASP A 3 -8.71 43.26 53.72
CA ASP A 3 -8.85 43.10 52.25
C ASP A 3 -7.64 43.58 51.45
N ALA A 4 -7.01 44.67 51.89
CA ALA A 4 -5.80 45.19 51.25
C ALA A 4 -4.63 44.21 51.42
N LEU A 5 -4.55 43.57 52.59
CA LEU A 5 -3.55 42.55 52.90
C LEU A 5 -3.80 41.26 52.10
N LEU A 6 -5.07 40.82 51.99
CA LEU A 6 -5.45 39.68 51.14
C LEU A 6 -5.10 39.93 49.67
N ARG A 7 -5.42 41.11 49.11
CA ARG A 7 -5.06 41.45 47.71
C ARG A 7 -3.56 41.49 47.48
N LEU A 8 -2.79 42.03 48.44
CA LEU A 8 -1.34 42.11 48.35
C LEU A 8 -0.68 40.73 48.23
N TYR A 9 -1.17 39.74 48.97
CA TYR A 9 -0.59 38.39 48.99
C TYR A 9 -1.22 37.45 47.96
N LEU A 10 -2.53 37.53 47.70
CA LEU A 10 -3.23 36.63 46.78
C LEU A 10 -3.17 37.11 45.32
N GLY A 11 -3.04 38.42 45.06
CA GLY A 11 -2.99 38.98 43.71
C GLY A 11 -1.94 38.31 42.81
N PRO A 12 -0.66 38.24 43.22
CA PRO A 12 0.39 37.59 42.43
C PRO A 12 0.15 36.08 42.22
N ILE A 13 -0.49 35.41 43.17
CA ILE A 13 -0.84 33.98 43.06
C ILE A 13 -1.94 33.79 42.02
N ILE A 14 -2.97 34.64 42.04
CA ILE A 14 -4.08 34.60 41.07
C ILE A 14 -3.57 34.86 39.66
N GLU A 15 -2.71 35.87 39.48
CA GLU A 15 -2.08 36.15 38.18
C GLU A 15 -1.27 34.97 37.67
N ARG A 16 -0.51 34.31 38.56
CA ARG A 16 0.27 33.12 38.20
C ARG A 16 -0.62 31.92 37.87
N LEU A 17 -1.72 31.71 38.60
CA LEU A 17 -2.69 30.67 38.29
C LEU A 17 -3.37 30.89 36.94
N ALA A 18 -3.78 32.13 36.64
CA ALA A 18 -4.36 32.47 35.34
C ALA A 18 -3.35 32.27 34.19
N GLY A 19 -2.08 32.60 34.42
CA GLY A 19 -1.00 32.30 33.47
C GLY A 19 -0.84 30.80 33.23
N MET A 20 -0.82 29.99 34.30
CA MET A 20 -0.74 28.54 34.20
C MET A 20 -1.97 27.93 33.49
N GLU A 21 -3.17 28.46 33.74
CA GLU A 21 -4.39 28.04 33.06
C GLU A 21 -4.30 28.28 31.55
N THR A 22 -3.83 29.46 31.14
CA THR A 22 -3.59 29.80 29.73
C THR A 22 -2.57 28.86 29.07
N GLU A 23 -1.47 28.56 29.76
CA GLU A 23 -0.45 27.62 29.26
C GLU A 23 -1.01 26.19 29.11
N LEU A 24 -1.84 25.74 30.05
CA LEU A 24 -2.48 24.43 29.99
C LEU A 24 -3.46 24.33 28.83
N GLU A 25 -4.29 25.34 28.60
CA GLU A 25 -5.22 25.39 27.45
C GLU A 25 -4.46 25.34 26.12
N ASP A 26 -3.35 26.07 26.00
CA ASP A 26 -2.49 26.03 24.82
C ASP A 26 -1.90 24.63 24.62
N LEU A 27 -1.43 23.97 25.68
CA LEU A 27 -0.92 22.61 25.61
C LEU A 27 -1.99 21.60 25.15
N TYR A 28 -3.20 21.69 25.68
CA TYR A 28 -4.31 20.83 25.24
C TYR A 28 -4.62 21.03 23.76
N ARG A 29 -4.71 22.28 23.32
CA ARG A 29 -4.95 22.62 21.91
C ARG A 29 -3.87 22.04 20.99
N ARG A 30 -2.59 22.15 21.37
CA ARG A 30 -1.47 21.57 20.60
C ARG A 30 -1.48 20.05 20.61
N ALA A 31 -1.83 19.43 21.74
CA ALA A 31 -1.96 17.99 21.86
C ALA A 31 -3.05 17.45 20.94
N ASP A 32 -4.22 18.11 20.90
CA ASP A 32 -5.33 17.74 20.00
C ASP A 32 -5.00 17.96 18.51
N ASN A 33 -4.03 18.84 18.22
CA ASN A 33 -3.54 19.09 16.86
C ASN A 33 -2.44 18.10 16.44
N LEU A 34 -1.87 17.31 17.36
CA LEU A 34 -0.71 16.46 17.09
C LEU A 34 -1.03 15.35 16.09
N CYS A 35 -2.21 14.74 16.22
CA CYS A 35 -2.57 13.54 15.47
C CYS A 35 -4.07 13.55 15.12
N ARG A 36 -4.40 13.48 13.82
CA ARG A 36 -5.79 13.55 13.34
C ARG A 36 -6.03 12.62 12.17
N ILE A 37 -7.26 12.12 12.02
CA ILE A 37 -7.68 11.45 10.79
C ILE A 37 -8.02 12.51 9.75
N GLY A 38 -7.58 12.29 8.52
CA GLY A 38 -7.88 13.14 7.38
C GLY A 38 -8.16 12.35 6.12
N ILE A 39 -8.62 13.05 5.09
CA ILE A 39 -8.94 12.52 3.75
C ILE A 39 -8.17 13.30 2.70
N CYS A 40 -7.45 12.60 1.82
CA CYS A 40 -6.72 13.24 0.74
C CYS A 40 -7.65 13.97 -0.24
N GLN A 41 -7.39 15.24 -0.50
CA GLN A 41 -8.15 16.04 -1.47
C GLN A 41 -7.36 16.28 -2.76
N GLU A 42 -6.06 16.47 -2.64
CA GLU A 42 -5.16 16.72 -3.78
C GLU A 42 -3.85 15.98 -3.58
N VAL A 43 -3.26 15.49 -4.67
CA VAL A 43 -1.96 14.82 -4.68
C VAL A 43 -1.12 15.36 -5.82
N ASP A 44 0.11 15.74 -5.52
CA ASP A 44 1.14 16.05 -6.50
C ASP A 44 2.27 15.01 -6.39
N ALA A 45 2.26 14.08 -7.35
CA ALA A 45 3.25 13.01 -7.44
C ALA A 45 4.66 13.52 -7.74
N ALA A 46 4.80 14.62 -8.50
CA ALA A 46 6.10 15.13 -8.91
C ALA A 46 6.88 15.72 -7.72
N THR A 47 6.17 16.34 -6.79
CA THR A 47 6.77 16.92 -5.57
C THR A 47 6.65 16.00 -4.34
N ASN A 48 5.98 14.85 -4.48
CA ASN A 48 5.67 13.90 -3.41
C ASN A 48 4.94 14.59 -2.25
N THR A 49 3.96 15.45 -2.59
CA THR A 49 3.12 16.19 -1.65
C THR A 49 1.64 15.92 -1.86
N CYS A 50 0.84 16.21 -0.84
CA CYS A 50 -0.61 16.12 -0.88
C CYS A 50 -1.24 17.23 -0.04
N LYS A 51 -2.55 17.46 -0.23
CA LYS A 51 -3.38 18.24 0.69
C LYS A 51 -4.45 17.34 1.27
N VAL A 52 -4.67 17.46 2.57
CA VAL A 52 -5.56 16.59 3.32
C VAL A 52 -6.60 17.43 4.06
N ALA A 53 -7.87 17.07 3.90
CA ALA A 53 -8.95 17.66 4.68
C ALA A 53 -9.09 16.97 6.03
N HIS A 54 -9.30 17.74 7.10
CA HIS A 54 -9.64 17.24 8.43
C HIS A 54 -10.64 18.19 9.12
N GLY A 55 -11.85 17.70 9.39
CA GLY A 55 -12.96 18.57 9.77
C GLY A 55 -13.25 19.59 8.67
N GLU A 56 -13.29 20.88 9.01
CA GLU A 56 -13.50 21.99 8.07
C GLU A 56 -12.19 22.57 7.50
N LEU A 57 -11.04 22.03 7.90
CA LEU A 57 -9.73 22.54 7.54
C LEU A 57 -9.10 21.72 6.42
N LEU A 58 -8.27 22.38 5.61
CA LEU A 58 -7.44 21.77 4.58
C LEU A 58 -5.97 22.14 4.85
N THR A 59 -5.10 21.14 4.85
CA THR A 59 -3.67 21.40 5.02
C THR A 59 -3.09 22.18 3.85
N PRO A 60 -1.97 22.91 4.03
CA PRO A 60 -1.11 23.26 2.90
C PRO A 60 -0.55 21.99 2.22
N ALA A 61 0.24 22.17 1.16
CA ALA A 61 0.96 21.06 0.54
C ALA A 61 1.96 20.46 1.53
N ILE A 62 1.70 19.23 1.97
CA ILE A 62 2.51 18.49 2.94
C ILE A 62 3.04 17.20 2.35
N ARG A 63 4.14 16.68 2.90
CA ARG A 63 4.73 15.40 2.47
C ARG A 63 3.92 14.24 3.02
N PHE A 64 4.00 13.10 2.33
CA PHE A 64 3.41 11.84 2.79
C PHE A 64 4.45 10.71 2.90
N PHE A 65 4.13 9.71 3.72
CA PHE A 65 4.97 8.53 3.90
C PHE A 65 4.87 7.58 2.71
N ASN A 66 6.03 7.04 2.33
CA ASN A 66 6.15 5.85 1.49
C ASN A 66 6.60 4.66 2.35
N PRO A 67 6.43 3.40 1.90
CA PRO A 67 6.87 2.22 2.65
C PRO A 67 8.36 2.22 3.01
N SER A 68 9.21 2.79 2.14
CA SER A 68 10.63 2.99 2.40
C SER A 68 11.18 4.18 1.61
N ALA A 69 12.14 4.92 2.20
CA ALA A 69 12.71 6.15 1.62
C ALA A 69 14.23 6.30 1.90
N GLY A 70 14.97 5.19 1.88
CA GLY A 70 16.44 5.14 2.05
C GLY A 70 17.16 4.70 0.78
N ALA A 71 18.30 4.02 0.92
CA ALA A 71 19.02 3.42 -0.21
C ALA A 71 18.19 2.33 -0.93
N GLN A 72 17.36 1.61 -0.18
CA GLN A 72 16.20 0.92 -0.71
C GLN A 72 15.00 1.84 -0.52
N SER A 73 14.24 2.06 -1.60
CA SER A 73 13.09 2.95 -1.60
C SER A 73 11.93 2.34 -2.39
N GLU A 74 10.72 2.68 -1.97
CA GLU A 74 9.48 2.31 -2.65
C GLU A 74 8.64 3.59 -2.79
N SER A 75 7.91 3.70 -3.89
CA SER A 75 7.00 4.82 -4.12
C SER A 75 5.58 4.30 -4.30
N ARG A 76 4.67 4.79 -3.47
CA ARG A 76 3.24 4.56 -3.59
C ARG A 76 2.55 5.90 -3.40
N ILE A 77 2.06 6.44 -4.52
CA ILE A 77 1.34 7.70 -4.52
C ILE A 77 -0.08 7.45 -3.97
N PRO A 78 -0.53 8.21 -2.95
CA PRO A 78 -1.87 8.07 -2.40
C PRO A 78 -2.93 8.49 -3.43
N SER A 79 -4.15 8.01 -3.25
CA SER A 79 -5.29 8.41 -4.09
C SER A 79 -6.10 9.52 -3.44
N VAL A 80 -6.75 10.36 -4.24
CA VAL A 80 -7.78 11.29 -3.75
C VAL A 80 -8.92 10.48 -3.11
N GLY A 81 -9.41 10.94 -1.95
CA GLY A 81 -10.38 10.24 -1.11
C GLY A 81 -9.77 9.25 -0.12
N GLU A 82 -8.48 8.95 -0.23
CA GLU A 82 -7.84 8.00 0.67
C GLU A 82 -7.70 8.59 2.08
N GLN A 83 -8.03 7.78 3.09
CA GLN A 83 -7.87 8.17 4.49
C GLN A 83 -6.42 8.03 4.95
N CYS A 84 -6.02 8.97 5.79
CA CYS A 84 -4.69 8.99 6.40
C CYS A 84 -4.72 9.47 7.85
N LEU A 85 -3.63 9.18 8.55
CA LEU A 85 -3.27 9.84 9.78
C LEU A 85 -2.40 11.07 9.46
N LEU A 86 -2.84 12.24 9.89
CA LEU A 86 -2.06 13.47 9.88
C LEU A 86 -1.26 13.57 11.17
N LEU A 87 0.05 13.72 11.03
CA LEU A 87 0.98 13.88 12.15
C LEU A 87 1.60 15.28 12.09
N ASN A 88 1.21 16.15 13.01
CA ASN A 88 1.73 17.50 13.14
C ASN A 88 2.88 17.53 14.15
N HIS A 89 4.11 17.34 13.67
CA HIS A 89 5.28 17.30 14.55
C HIS A 89 5.70 18.70 15.06
N GLY A 90 5.11 19.76 14.52
CA GLY A 90 5.34 21.14 14.95
C GLY A 90 4.45 21.61 16.09
N GLY A 91 3.30 20.95 16.29
CA GLY A 91 2.29 21.35 17.28
C GLY A 91 1.59 22.68 17.03
N GLY A 92 1.95 23.44 15.99
CA GLY A 92 1.31 24.70 15.62
C GLY A 92 0.04 24.51 14.79
N ASP A 93 -0.82 25.54 14.72
CA ASP A 93 -2.12 25.47 14.05
C ASP A 93 -2.07 25.46 12.52
N GLY A 94 -0.97 25.93 11.93
CA GLY A 94 -0.90 26.19 10.49
C GLY A 94 -0.80 24.94 9.61
N GLY A 95 -0.71 23.74 10.19
CA GLY A 95 -0.63 22.46 9.44
C GLY A 95 0.62 22.28 8.58
N GLY A 96 1.43 23.31 8.34
CA GLY A 96 2.63 23.26 7.48
C GLY A 96 3.76 22.36 7.99
N GLN A 97 3.73 21.99 9.27
CA GLN A 97 4.60 20.98 9.86
C GLN A 97 3.88 19.64 10.03
N SER A 98 2.88 19.36 9.19
CA SER A 98 2.22 18.06 9.16
C SER A 98 2.83 17.15 8.10
N VAL A 99 2.70 15.86 8.32
CA VAL A 99 2.96 14.81 7.34
C VAL A 99 1.81 13.82 7.35
N ALA A 100 1.52 13.20 6.19
CA ALA A 100 0.40 12.29 6.03
C ALA A 100 0.85 10.83 5.92
N LEU A 101 0.34 9.96 6.80
CA LEU A 101 0.53 8.51 6.76
C LEU A 101 -0.74 7.83 6.24
N PHE A 102 -0.69 7.37 5.00
CA PHE A 102 -1.80 6.70 4.31
C PHE A 102 -1.91 5.21 4.65
N GLY A 103 -3.03 4.60 4.25
CA GLY A 103 -3.28 3.16 4.42
C GLY A 103 -4.36 2.82 5.45
N LEU A 104 -5.17 3.79 5.89
CA LEU A 104 -6.36 3.49 6.68
C LEU A 104 -7.49 3.07 5.74
N ASN A 105 -7.88 1.79 5.79
CA ASN A 105 -9.03 1.31 5.02
C ASN A 105 -10.33 1.92 5.54
N GLY A 106 -11.18 2.35 4.60
CA GLY A 106 -12.48 2.95 4.89
C GLY A 106 -13.54 2.49 3.90
N GLY A 107 -14.74 3.06 3.95
CA GLY A 107 -15.84 2.65 3.07
C GLY A 107 -15.54 2.82 1.58
N GLN A 108 -14.80 3.86 1.20
CA GLN A 108 -14.41 4.11 -0.19
C GLN A 108 -13.29 3.18 -0.67
N PHE A 109 -12.36 2.83 0.22
CA PHE A 109 -11.20 1.98 -0.07
C PHE A 109 -11.13 0.84 0.97
N PRO A 110 -11.97 -0.21 0.81
CA PRO A 110 -11.98 -1.35 1.72
C PRO A 110 -10.69 -2.18 1.60
N PRO A 111 -10.40 -3.06 2.57
CA PRO A 111 -9.27 -3.98 2.47
C PRO A 111 -9.43 -4.92 1.27
N VAL A 112 -8.34 -5.17 0.54
CA VAL A 112 -8.32 -6.02 -0.68
C VAL A 112 -8.37 -7.52 -0.37
N SER A 113 -8.18 -7.90 0.90
CA SER A 113 -8.28 -9.25 1.43
C SER A 113 -8.58 -9.20 2.92
N THR A 114 -9.37 -10.16 3.40
CA THR A 114 -9.58 -10.42 4.84
C THR A 114 -8.99 -11.76 5.28
N GLN A 115 -8.29 -12.45 4.38
CA GLN A 115 -7.64 -13.73 4.68
C GLN A 115 -6.33 -13.46 5.43
N ALA A 116 -6.24 -13.97 6.66
CA ALA A 116 -5.10 -13.74 7.54
C ALA A 116 -3.76 -14.22 6.96
N THR A 117 -3.79 -15.17 6.04
CA THR A 117 -2.59 -15.81 5.49
C THR A 117 -2.10 -15.18 4.19
N LEU A 118 -2.90 -14.29 3.61
CA LEU A 118 -2.69 -13.71 2.28
C LEU A 118 -2.25 -12.25 2.39
N THR A 119 -1.01 -11.99 1.96
CA THR A 119 -0.55 -10.63 1.64
C THR A 119 -0.87 -10.35 0.18
N ARG A 120 -1.65 -9.31 -0.12
CA ARG A 120 -2.09 -8.99 -1.49
C ARG A 120 -1.98 -7.50 -1.79
N ARG A 121 -1.62 -7.18 -3.04
CA ARG A 121 -1.67 -5.86 -3.64
C ARG A 121 -2.58 -5.92 -4.88
N LEU A 122 -3.55 -5.00 -4.94
CA LEU A 122 -4.46 -4.81 -6.08
C LEU A 122 -4.21 -3.43 -6.67
N TYR A 123 -4.06 -3.37 -8.00
CA TYR A 123 -3.83 -2.14 -8.75
C TYR A 123 -5.14 -1.62 -9.37
N PRO A 124 -5.25 -0.32 -9.70
CA PRO A 124 -6.48 0.26 -10.25
C PRO A 124 -6.94 -0.32 -11.59
N ASP A 125 -6.04 -0.93 -12.35
CA ASP A 125 -6.32 -1.61 -13.62
C ASP A 125 -6.80 -3.07 -13.43
N GLY A 126 -6.91 -3.52 -12.18
CA GLY A 126 -7.28 -4.89 -11.82
C GLY A 126 -6.10 -5.86 -11.74
N SER A 127 -4.89 -5.44 -12.09
CA SER A 127 -3.70 -6.28 -11.88
C SER A 127 -3.49 -6.57 -10.40
N GLU A 128 -2.92 -7.71 -10.07
CA GLU A 128 -2.67 -8.07 -8.68
C GLU A 128 -1.42 -8.92 -8.45
N ASN A 129 -0.94 -8.87 -7.21
CA ASN A 129 0.11 -9.74 -6.71
C ASN A 129 -0.24 -10.18 -5.29
N GLY A 130 -0.12 -11.46 -4.99
CA GLY A 130 -0.37 -11.97 -3.66
C GLY A 130 0.47 -13.18 -3.30
N TYR A 131 0.78 -13.32 -2.01
CA TYR A 131 1.41 -14.50 -1.46
C TYR A 131 0.62 -15.00 -0.25
N ASP A 132 0.16 -16.25 -0.34
CA ASP A 132 -0.49 -16.95 0.76
C ASP A 132 0.51 -17.88 1.45
N HIS A 133 0.87 -17.57 2.69
CA HIS A 133 1.87 -18.34 3.42
C HIS A 133 1.36 -19.69 3.93
N ALA A 134 0.05 -19.93 3.95
CA ALA A 134 -0.52 -21.21 4.38
C ALA A 134 -0.50 -22.25 3.24
N SER A 135 -0.86 -21.83 2.03
CA SER A 135 -0.77 -22.68 0.83
C SER A 135 0.61 -22.63 0.17
N HIS A 136 1.48 -21.70 0.57
CA HIS A 136 2.78 -21.44 -0.04
C HIS A 136 2.67 -21.07 -1.52
N VAL A 137 1.63 -20.31 -1.88
CA VAL A 137 1.35 -19.92 -3.26
C VAL A 137 1.66 -18.44 -3.45
N LEU A 138 2.53 -18.15 -4.42
CA LEU A 138 2.71 -16.84 -5.03
C LEU A 138 1.83 -16.74 -6.27
N HIS A 139 0.98 -15.72 -6.32
CA HIS A 139 0.09 -15.43 -7.43
C HIS A 139 0.37 -14.03 -7.98
N TRP A 140 0.34 -13.90 -9.30
CA TRP A 140 0.38 -12.62 -10.01
C TRP A 140 -0.55 -12.71 -11.22
N GLU A 141 -1.34 -11.67 -11.44
CA GLU A 141 -2.26 -11.58 -12.56
C GLU A 141 -2.26 -10.16 -13.12
N ASN A 142 -2.24 -10.06 -14.45
CA ASN A 142 -2.38 -8.81 -15.21
C ASN A 142 -3.18 -9.12 -16.49
N GLY A 143 -4.50 -8.97 -16.37
CA GLY A 143 -5.43 -9.27 -17.46
C GLY A 143 -5.28 -10.72 -17.95
N PRO A 144 -4.91 -10.97 -19.22
CA PRO A 144 -4.78 -12.33 -19.74
C PRO A 144 -3.50 -13.06 -19.29
N ALA A 145 -2.56 -12.36 -18.67
CA ALA A 145 -1.29 -12.93 -18.24
C ALA A 145 -1.34 -13.26 -16.74
N ALA A 146 -0.92 -14.46 -16.37
CA ALA A 146 -0.86 -14.86 -14.96
C ALA A 146 0.34 -15.76 -14.66
N PHE A 147 0.78 -15.69 -13.41
CA PHE A 147 1.76 -16.60 -12.82
C PHE A 147 1.19 -17.16 -11.52
N THR A 148 1.29 -18.46 -11.33
CA THR A 148 1.01 -19.13 -10.05
C THR A 148 2.16 -20.08 -9.72
N GLY A 149 2.80 -19.86 -8.58
CA GLY A 149 3.91 -20.67 -8.11
C GLY A 149 3.64 -21.21 -6.73
N SER A 150 3.70 -22.53 -6.56
CA SER A 150 3.70 -23.24 -5.29
C SER A 150 5.05 -23.92 -5.07
N ARG A 151 5.18 -24.71 -4.01
CA ARG A 151 6.38 -25.56 -3.78
C ARG A 151 6.50 -26.72 -4.75
N GLU A 152 5.40 -27.13 -5.39
CA GLU A 152 5.30 -28.34 -6.22
C GLU A 152 4.98 -28.02 -7.68
N SER A 153 4.62 -26.78 -7.99
CA SER A 153 4.18 -26.41 -9.33
C SER A 153 4.47 -24.94 -9.62
N LEU A 154 5.02 -24.65 -10.81
CA LEU A 154 5.05 -23.30 -11.37
C LEU A 154 4.22 -23.27 -12.65
N GLU A 155 3.42 -22.24 -12.83
CA GLU A 155 2.58 -22.06 -14.01
C GLU A 155 2.61 -20.59 -14.48
N LEU A 156 2.90 -20.39 -15.76
CA LEU A 156 2.79 -19.11 -16.46
C LEU A 156 1.77 -19.27 -17.58
N THR A 157 0.84 -18.34 -17.69
CA THR A 157 -0.17 -18.33 -18.75
C THR A 157 -0.27 -16.95 -19.38
N ILE A 158 -0.58 -16.92 -20.69
CA ILE A 158 -1.02 -15.72 -21.43
C ILE A 158 -2.10 -16.17 -22.41
N GLY A 159 -3.37 -15.94 -22.06
CA GLY A 159 -4.49 -16.46 -22.82
C GLY A 159 -4.41 -17.99 -22.98
N PRO A 160 -4.39 -18.55 -24.21
CA PRO A 160 -4.30 -20.00 -24.44
C PRO A 160 -2.88 -20.57 -24.32
N SER A 161 -1.86 -19.73 -24.18
CA SER A 161 -0.46 -20.17 -24.04
C SER A 161 -0.17 -20.50 -22.58
N ARG A 162 0.51 -21.62 -22.33
CA ARG A 162 0.86 -22.10 -20.99
C ARG A 162 2.27 -22.65 -20.95
N LEU A 163 3.03 -22.28 -19.92
CA LEU A 163 4.25 -22.96 -19.48
C LEU A 163 4.00 -23.47 -18.07
N ALA A 164 4.21 -24.75 -17.83
CA ALA A 164 4.14 -25.31 -16.49
C ALA A 164 5.33 -26.20 -16.17
N MET A 165 5.66 -26.27 -14.89
CA MET A 165 6.73 -27.10 -14.38
C MET A 165 6.32 -27.72 -13.06
N THR A 166 6.52 -29.03 -12.94
CA THR A 166 6.50 -29.78 -11.69
C THR A 166 7.86 -30.45 -11.50
N PRO A 167 8.14 -31.12 -10.37
CA PRO A 167 9.37 -31.89 -10.21
C PRO A 167 9.56 -33.00 -11.27
N GLU A 168 8.47 -33.48 -11.88
CA GLU A 168 8.48 -34.61 -12.82
C GLU A 168 8.45 -34.18 -14.29
N ALA A 169 7.96 -32.98 -14.60
CA ALA A 169 7.75 -32.56 -15.98
C ALA A 169 7.84 -31.04 -16.20
N ILE A 170 8.17 -30.67 -17.44
CA ILE A 170 8.03 -29.31 -17.96
C ILE A 170 7.12 -29.38 -19.19
N ASP A 171 6.02 -28.62 -19.19
CA ASP A 171 5.04 -28.58 -20.26
C ASP A 171 4.98 -27.17 -20.87
N LEU A 172 5.13 -27.09 -22.19
CA LEU A 172 4.87 -25.89 -23.01
C LEU A 172 3.66 -26.19 -23.90
N GLN A 173 2.61 -25.37 -23.84
CA GLN A 173 1.36 -25.64 -24.56
C GLN A 173 0.78 -24.38 -25.19
N LEU A 174 0.26 -24.50 -26.42
CA LEU A 174 -0.59 -23.53 -27.10
C LEU A 174 -1.77 -24.30 -27.75
N GLY A 175 -2.92 -24.29 -27.09
CA GLY A 175 -4.07 -25.07 -27.54
C GLY A 175 -3.75 -26.57 -27.57
N ALA A 176 -3.79 -27.21 -28.76
CA ALA A 176 -3.46 -28.63 -28.93
C ALA A 176 -1.98 -28.90 -29.26
N VAL A 177 -1.18 -27.86 -29.50
CA VAL A 177 0.25 -27.98 -29.82
C VAL A 177 1.08 -27.81 -28.57
N GLY A 178 2.03 -28.71 -28.32
CA GLY A 178 2.86 -28.62 -27.12
C GLY A 178 4.13 -29.46 -27.14
N ILE A 179 4.95 -29.20 -26.14
CA ILE A 179 6.20 -29.91 -25.86
C ILE A 179 6.19 -30.27 -24.38
N ARG A 180 6.35 -31.55 -24.06
CA ARG A 180 6.52 -32.03 -22.70
C ARG A 180 7.91 -32.65 -22.54
N LEU A 181 8.64 -32.23 -21.53
CA LEU A 181 9.88 -32.86 -21.10
C LEU A 181 9.60 -33.60 -19.79
N ASP A 182 9.95 -34.87 -19.74
CA ASP A 182 9.92 -35.66 -18.51
C ASP A 182 11.06 -36.69 -18.50
N ALA A 183 11.10 -37.54 -17.48
CA ALA A 183 12.15 -38.57 -17.33
C ALA A 183 12.22 -39.57 -18.50
N SER A 184 11.17 -39.69 -19.32
CA SER A 184 11.15 -40.59 -20.47
C SER A 184 11.61 -39.93 -21.78
N GLY A 185 11.72 -38.61 -21.83
CA GLY A 185 12.26 -37.88 -22.98
C GLY A 185 11.50 -36.59 -23.32
N VAL A 186 11.50 -36.25 -24.60
CA VAL A 186 10.81 -35.07 -25.17
C VAL A 186 9.62 -35.56 -25.99
N HIS A 187 8.42 -35.15 -25.60
CA HIS A 187 7.16 -35.49 -26.27
C HIS A 187 6.61 -34.27 -26.97
N LEU A 188 6.27 -34.43 -28.25
CA LEU A 188 5.75 -33.36 -29.08
C LEU A 188 4.30 -33.69 -29.43
N SER A 189 3.39 -32.74 -29.22
CA SER A 189 1.98 -32.86 -29.56
C SER A 189 1.59 -31.77 -30.56
N GLY A 190 0.70 -32.11 -31.49
CA GLY A 190 0.24 -31.20 -32.54
C GLY A 190 0.38 -31.81 -33.95
N PRO A 191 -0.11 -31.09 -34.99
CA PRO A 191 -0.21 -31.62 -36.34
C PRO A 191 1.11 -31.65 -37.12
N LEU A 192 2.14 -30.91 -36.66
CA LEU A 192 3.40 -30.77 -37.40
C LEU A 192 4.57 -30.51 -36.44
N VAL A 193 5.66 -31.27 -36.63
CA VAL A 193 6.98 -31.00 -36.08
C VAL A 193 7.97 -30.78 -37.22
N ASP A 194 8.50 -29.56 -37.34
CA ASP A 194 9.57 -29.22 -38.29
C ASP A 194 10.92 -29.15 -37.56
N HIS A 195 11.91 -29.87 -38.08
CA HIS A 195 13.29 -29.82 -37.60
C HIS A 195 14.26 -29.65 -38.77
N GLN A 196 14.89 -28.47 -38.86
CA GLN A 196 15.87 -28.15 -39.92
C GLN A 196 15.35 -28.42 -41.34
N GLY A 197 14.05 -28.22 -41.59
CA GLY A 197 13.41 -28.46 -42.89
C GLY A 197 13.06 -29.94 -43.15
N ARG A 198 13.25 -30.83 -42.17
CA ARG A 198 12.80 -32.23 -42.22
C ARG A 198 11.62 -32.40 -41.26
N VAL A 199 10.46 -32.78 -41.81
CA VAL A 199 9.30 -33.19 -41.02
C VAL A 199 9.59 -34.54 -40.36
N ILE A 200 9.60 -34.58 -39.02
CA ILE A 200 9.89 -35.79 -38.24
C ILE A 200 8.62 -36.50 -37.72
N SER A 201 7.45 -35.90 -37.93
CA SER A 201 6.14 -36.47 -37.61
C SER A 201 5.29 -36.59 -38.88
N THR A 202 4.84 -37.80 -39.25
CA THR A 202 3.71 -37.95 -40.18
C THR A 202 2.43 -37.83 -39.38
N ALA A 203 1.53 -36.93 -39.76
CA ALA A 203 0.19 -36.83 -39.19
C ALA A 203 -0.55 -38.18 -39.21
#